data_AF-A0A932TKX4-F1
#
_entry.id   AF-A0A932TKX4-F1
#
_cell.length_a   1.000
_cell.length_b   1.000
_cell.length_c   1.000
_cell.angle_alpha   90.00
_cell.angle_beta   90.00
_cell.angle_gamma   90.00
#
_symmetry.space_group_name_H-M   'P 1'
#
loop_
_entity.id
_entity.type
_entity.pdbx_description
1 polymer ?
#
loop_
_entity_poly.entity_id
_entity_poly.type
_entity_poly.pdbx_seq_one_letter_code
_entity_poly.pdbx_strand_id
1 'polypeptide(L)'
;MSRRRRVVEWQSLKRVEGLYRQRLENDPTDMIARISLAWCLLMLALHQAGRESILMGLLETTGDQDELLANRIRSILDQDAYDLLRDSLRQALTVRQLSLNPQDQTDAAKLQELIELSGGSEAVSEAEAEAAEILAAVTRDILQARRLAEKSPQRLPTRRDSTP
;
A
#
# COMPACT_ATOMS: atom_id res chain seq x y z
N MET A 1 9.17 25.84 -22.88
CA MET A 1 10.21 24.83 -22.53
C MET A 1 9.79 23.88 -21.38
N SER A 2 8.50 23.62 -21.14
CA SER A 2 8.04 22.99 -19.88
C SER A 2 7.60 21.52 -19.97
N ARG A 3 7.53 20.91 -21.18
CA ARG A 3 7.13 19.50 -21.34
C ARG A 3 8.24 18.49 -21.07
N ARG A 4 9.50 18.81 -21.37
CA ARG A 4 10.63 17.87 -21.17
C ARG A 4 11.01 17.67 -19.69
N ARG A 5 10.78 18.66 -18.81
CA ARG A 5 11.07 18.50 -17.36
C ARG A 5 10.09 17.55 -16.66
N ARG A 6 8.80 17.66 -16.93
CA ARG A 6 7.77 16.82 -16.28
C ARG A 6 7.90 15.33 -16.61
N VAL A 7 8.29 14.99 -17.84
CA VAL A 7 8.48 13.58 -18.25
C VAL A 7 9.67 12.94 -17.53
N VAL A 8 10.74 13.72 -17.29
CA VAL A 8 11.93 13.25 -16.55
C VAL A 8 11.64 13.07 -15.05
N GLU A 9 10.73 13.87 -14.49
CA GLU A 9 10.29 13.75 -13.09
C GLU A 9 9.45 12.49 -12.85
N TRP A 10 8.49 12.16 -13.73
CA TRP A 10 7.67 10.94 -13.62
C TRP A 10 8.49 9.64 -13.68
N GLN A 11 9.39 9.51 -14.65
CA GLN A 11 10.26 8.33 -14.78
C GLN A 11 11.20 8.19 -13.58
N SER A 12 11.56 9.30 -12.93
CA SER A 12 12.37 9.26 -11.73
C SER A 12 11.56 8.76 -10.54
N LEU A 13 10.30 9.19 -10.38
CA LEU A 13 9.39 8.64 -9.37
C LEU A 13 9.15 7.14 -9.55
N LYS A 14 8.92 6.67 -10.79
CA LYS A 14 8.76 5.23 -11.06
C LYS A 14 10.01 4.41 -10.75
N ARG A 15 11.21 4.96 -11.00
CA ARG A 15 12.47 4.30 -10.59
C ARG A 15 12.59 4.21 -9.07
N VAL A 16 12.26 5.30 -8.37
CA VAL A 16 12.31 5.35 -6.90
C VAL A 16 11.27 4.41 -6.27
N GLU A 17 10.06 4.33 -6.84
CA GLU A 17 9.06 3.33 -6.48
C GLU A 17 9.64 1.91 -6.54
N GLY A 18 10.28 1.55 -7.67
CA GLY A 18 10.91 0.24 -7.85
C GLY A 18 12.00 -0.05 -6.81
N LEU A 19 12.81 0.94 -6.45
CA LEU A 19 13.85 0.80 -5.42
C LEU A 19 13.26 0.51 -4.04
N TYR A 20 12.18 1.22 -3.65
CA TYR A 20 11.55 0.96 -2.36
C TYR A 20 10.80 -0.37 -2.33
N ARG A 21 10.14 -0.78 -3.43
CA ARG A 21 9.53 -2.10 -3.54
C ARG A 21 10.57 -3.21 -3.39
N GLN A 22 11.68 -3.11 -4.11
CA GLN A 22 12.80 -4.05 -4.00
C GLN A 22 13.38 -4.08 -2.58
N ARG A 23 13.47 -2.94 -1.91
CA ARG A 23 13.93 -2.88 -0.51
C ARG A 23 12.98 -3.62 0.42
N LEU A 24 11.67 -3.48 0.23
CA LEU A 24 10.65 -4.17 1.04
C LEU A 24 10.52 -5.67 0.73
N GLU A 25 10.93 -6.11 -0.46
CA GLU A 25 11.09 -7.55 -0.76
C GLU A 25 12.21 -8.18 0.09
N ASN A 26 13.29 -7.43 0.33
CA ASN A 26 14.41 -7.89 1.14
C ASN A 26 14.16 -7.71 2.65
N ASP A 27 13.54 -6.60 3.04
CA ASP A 27 13.19 -6.30 4.43
C ASP A 27 11.77 -5.70 4.50
N PRO A 28 10.74 -6.53 4.74
CA PRO A 28 9.36 -6.07 4.83
C PRO A 28 9.09 -5.26 6.11
N THR A 29 10.04 -5.21 7.07
CA THR A 29 9.89 -4.46 8.32
C THR A 29 10.47 -3.06 8.27
N ASP A 30 11.06 -2.67 7.14
CA ASP A 30 11.64 -1.34 6.94
C ASP A 30 10.56 -0.25 6.84
N MET A 31 10.24 0.38 7.97
CA MET A 31 9.18 1.40 8.06
C MET A 31 9.52 2.65 7.27
N ILE A 32 10.80 3.02 7.17
CA ILE A 32 11.23 4.19 6.39
C ILE A 32 10.98 3.94 4.91
N ALA A 33 11.31 2.75 4.41
CA ALA A 33 11.03 2.36 3.04
C ALA A 33 9.51 2.32 2.76
N ARG A 34 8.69 1.85 3.72
CA ARG A 34 7.22 1.87 3.60
C ARG A 34 6.64 3.28 3.51
N ILE A 35 7.02 4.20 4.40
CA ILE A 35 6.57 5.61 4.34
C ILE A 35 7.01 6.24 3.02
N SER A 36 8.27 6.03 2.64
CA SER A 36 8.81 6.61 1.42
C SER A 36 8.10 6.07 0.17
N LEU A 37 7.77 4.77 0.15
CA LEU A 37 6.98 4.15 -0.91
C LEU A 37 5.56 4.71 -0.94
N ALA A 38 4.89 4.84 0.22
CA ALA A 38 3.56 5.44 0.31
C ALA A 38 3.54 6.83 -0.32
N TRP A 39 4.54 7.65 -0.02
CA TRP A 39 4.64 9.00 -0.57
C TRP A 39 4.87 9.00 -2.08
N CYS A 40 5.74 8.11 -2.57
CA CYS A 40 5.94 7.95 -4.01
C CYS A 40 4.66 7.53 -4.72
N LEU A 41 3.93 6.56 -4.16
CA LEU A 41 2.68 6.05 -4.72
C LEU A 41 1.58 7.11 -4.74
N LEU A 42 1.47 7.93 -3.70
CA LEU A 42 0.55 9.06 -3.70
C LEU A 42 0.88 10.05 -4.83
N MET A 43 2.14 10.44 -4.98
CA MET A 43 2.54 11.35 -6.06
C MET A 43 2.27 10.75 -7.44
N LEU A 44 2.46 9.43 -7.59
CA LEU A 44 2.12 8.71 -8.81
C LEU A 44 0.61 8.72 -9.06
N ALA A 45 -0.20 8.47 -8.02
CA ALA A 45 -1.65 8.48 -8.08
C ALA A 45 -2.19 9.87 -8.49
N LEU A 46 -1.70 10.95 -7.86
CA LEU A 46 -2.11 12.32 -8.18
C LEU A 46 -1.79 12.70 -9.64
N HIS A 47 -0.59 12.34 -10.11
CA HIS A 47 -0.23 12.57 -11.51
C HIS A 47 -1.09 11.75 -12.47
N GLN A 48 -1.39 10.50 -12.11
CA GLN A 48 -2.22 9.61 -12.91
C GLN A 48 -3.69 10.06 -12.96
N ALA A 49 -4.27 10.47 -11.83
CA ALA A 49 -5.61 11.05 -11.75
C ALA A 49 -5.72 12.33 -12.61
N GLY A 50 -4.68 13.17 -12.60
CA GLY A 50 -4.61 14.34 -13.47
C GLY A 50 -4.61 13.97 -14.96
N ARG A 51 -3.92 12.88 -15.35
CA ARG A 51 -3.95 12.38 -16.74
C ARG A 51 -5.30 11.81 -17.11
N GLU A 52 -5.90 11.00 -16.23
CA GLU A 52 -7.22 10.42 -16.40
C GLU A 52 -8.28 11.49 -16.59
N SER A 53 -8.29 12.51 -15.73
CA SER A 53 -9.22 13.64 -15.83
C SER A 53 -9.10 14.39 -17.17
N ILE A 54 -7.87 14.67 -17.64
CA ILE A 54 -7.65 15.33 -18.94
C ILE A 54 -8.15 14.44 -20.10
N LEU A 55 -7.88 13.14 -20.04
CA LEU A 55 -8.28 12.19 -21.08
C LEU A 55 -9.80 12.02 -21.14
N MET A 56 -10.47 11.95 -19.99
CA MET A 56 -11.93 11.90 -19.89
C MET A 56 -12.58 13.17 -20.44
N GLY A 57 -12.07 14.35 -20.09
CA GLY A 57 -12.59 15.61 -20.66
C GLY A 57 -12.41 15.73 -22.18
N LEU A 58 -11.37 15.10 -22.75
CA LEU A 58 -11.19 15.03 -24.21
C LEU A 58 -12.16 14.04 -24.89
N LEU A 59 -12.54 12.97 -24.21
CA LEU A 59 -13.56 12.02 -24.70
C LEU A 59 -14.94 12.68 -24.74
N GLU A 60 -15.35 13.35 -23.67
CA GLU A 60 -16.64 14.04 -23.58
C GLU A 60 -16.83 15.11 -24.65
N THR A 61 -15.73 15.68 -25.17
CA THR A 61 -15.75 16.69 -26.23
C THR A 61 -15.72 16.11 -27.64
N THR A 62 -15.43 14.80 -27.81
CA THR A 62 -15.26 14.20 -29.15
C THR A 62 -16.45 13.39 -29.66
N GLY A 63 -17.40 12.98 -28.81
CA GLY A 63 -18.71 12.43 -29.19
C GLY A 63 -18.69 11.06 -29.91
N ASP A 64 -19.46 10.11 -29.38
CA ASP A 64 -19.98 8.86 -29.99
C ASP A 64 -18.98 7.84 -30.61
N GLN A 65 -17.66 8.05 -30.51
CA GLN A 65 -16.64 7.00 -30.78
C GLN A 65 -16.13 6.32 -29.49
N ASP A 66 -17.00 6.26 -28.48
CA ASP A 66 -16.63 6.20 -27.06
C ASP A 66 -15.96 4.90 -26.60
N GLU A 67 -16.36 3.74 -27.13
CA GLU A 67 -15.91 2.48 -26.53
C GLU A 67 -14.50 2.06 -26.95
N LEU A 68 -14.15 2.25 -28.24
CA LEU A 68 -12.82 1.94 -28.76
C LEU A 68 -11.76 2.93 -28.28
N LEU A 69 -12.12 4.21 -28.14
CA LEU A 69 -11.23 5.24 -27.61
C LEU A 69 -11.05 5.09 -26.10
N ALA A 70 -12.10 4.79 -25.32
CA ALA A 70 -11.98 4.51 -23.89
C ALA A 70 -11.10 3.27 -23.62
N ASN A 71 -11.26 2.20 -24.41
CA ASN A 71 -10.41 1.00 -24.29
C ASN A 71 -8.95 1.27 -24.68
N ARG A 72 -8.70 2.11 -25.71
CA ARG A 72 -7.33 2.55 -26.05
C ARG A 72 -6.74 3.43 -24.96
N ILE A 73 -7.54 4.29 -24.33
CA ILE A 73 -7.10 5.14 -23.22
C ILE A 73 -6.74 4.30 -22.01
N ARG A 74 -7.57 3.31 -21.63
CA ARG A 74 -7.18 2.33 -20.61
C ARG A 74 -5.92 1.56 -20.98
N SER A 75 -5.75 1.20 -22.25
CA SER A 75 -4.51 0.56 -22.72
C SER A 75 -3.28 1.48 -22.70
N ILE A 76 -3.44 2.81 -22.70
CA ILE A 76 -2.36 3.80 -22.61
C ILE A 76 -2.03 4.12 -21.14
N LEU A 77 -2.95 3.85 -20.22
CA LEU A 77 -2.76 4.02 -18.80
C LEU A 77 -2.30 2.69 -18.22
N ASP A 78 -0.97 2.57 -18.04
CA ASP A 78 -0.35 1.36 -17.50
C ASP A 78 -0.82 0.99 -16.07
N GLN A 79 -1.45 1.93 -15.34
CA GLN A 79 -1.90 1.72 -13.96
C GLN A 79 -2.98 2.74 -13.58
N ASP A 80 -4.01 2.29 -12.88
CA ASP A 80 -5.12 3.12 -12.38
C ASP A 80 -4.66 3.99 -11.20
N ALA A 81 -5.06 5.27 -11.18
CA ALA A 81 -4.78 6.17 -10.08
C ALA A 81 -5.31 5.65 -8.73
N TYR A 82 -6.47 5.00 -8.74
CA TYR A 82 -7.11 4.43 -7.56
C TYR A 82 -6.29 3.26 -6.99
N ASP A 83 -5.75 2.39 -7.85
CA ASP A 83 -4.89 1.28 -7.41
C ASP A 83 -3.59 1.79 -6.75
N LEU A 84 -2.98 2.83 -7.32
CA LEU A 84 -1.82 3.49 -6.72
C LEU A 84 -2.15 4.12 -5.36
N LEU A 85 -3.33 4.72 -5.23
CA LEU A 85 -3.81 5.31 -3.99
C LEU A 85 -4.03 4.25 -2.91
N ARG A 86 -4.67 3.14 -3.27
CA ARG A 86 -4.89 2.01 -2.36
C ARG A 86 -3.57 1.40 -1.88
N ASP A 87 -2.63 1.21 -2.80
CA ASP A 87 -1.28 0.73 -2.44
C ASP A 87 -0.57 1.70 -1.49
N SER A 88 -0.70 3.01 -1.73
CA SER A 88 -0.16 4.05 -0.83
C SER A 88 -0.73 3.94 0.58
N LEU A 89 -2.05 3.85 0.69
CA LEU A 89 -2.76 3.71 1.96
C LEU A 89 -2.37 2.43 2.70
N ARG A 90 -2.24 1.30 1.99
CA ARG A 90 -1.78 0.05 2.58
C ARG A 90 -0.41 0.21 3.24
N GLN A 91 0.54 0.90 2.60
CA GLN A 91 1.86 1.14 3.19
C GLN A 91 1.78 2.06 4.41
N ALA A 92 1.03 3.17 4.32
CA ALA A 92 0.88 4.11 5.42
C ALA A 92 0.19 3.48 6.64
N LEU A 93 -0.89 2.74 6.43
CA LEU A 93 -1.60 2.03 7.49
C LEU A 93 -0.72 0.97 8.15
N THR A 94 0.08 0.24 7.37
CA THR A 94 1.04 -0.73 7.92
C THR A 94 2.01 -0.04 8.88
N VAL A 95 2.56 1.11 8.49
CA VAL A 95 3.46 1.89 9.34
C VAL A 95 2.75 2.38 10.60
N ARG A 96 1.54 2.94 10.45
CA ARG A 96 0.73 3.45 11.57
C ARG A 96 0.45 2.36 12.60
N GLN A 97 0.20 1.13 12.16
CA GLN A 97 -0.16 0.01 13.02
C GLN A 97 1.05 -0.75 13.60
N LEU A 98 2.17 -0.82 12.86
CA LEU A 98 3.28 -1.71 13.21
C LEU A 98 4.57 -0.97 13.62
N SER A 99 4.75 0.30 13.28
CA SER A 99 5.96 1.02 13.66
C SER A 99 5.99 1.28 15.17
N LEU A 100 7.17 1.09 15.77
CA LEU A 100 7.43 1.45 17.17
C LEU A 100 7.90 2.91 17.32
N ASN A 101 8.21 3.57 16.21
CA ASN A 101 8.69 4.95 16.20
C ASN A 101 7.50 5.92 16.09
N PRO A 102 7.27 6.82 17.08
CA PRO A 102 6.17 7.77 17.04
C PRO A 102 6.21 8.74 15.84
N GLN A 103 7.40 9.07 15.35
CA GLN A 103 7.56 9.96 14.20
C GLN A 103 7.02 9.31 12.93
N ASP A 104 7.36 8.04 12.71
CA ASP A 104 6.89 7.25 11.57
C ASP A 104 5.36 7.15 11.54
N GLN A 105 4.74 6.92 12.71
CA GLN A 105 3.28 6.89 12.85
C GLN A 105 2.66 8.25 12.52
N THR A 106 3.28 9.33 12.99
CA THR A 106 2.81 10.70 12.73
C THR A 106 2.87 11.04 11.24
N ASP A 107 3.96 10.66 10.57
CA ASP A 107 4.12 10.94 9.15
C ASP A 107 3.18 10.08 8.29
N ALA A 108 2.93 8.83 8.68
CA ALA A 108 1.89 8.02 8.07
C ALA A 108 0.48 8.61 8.27
N ALA A 109 0.18 9.16 9.45
CA ALA A 109 -1.11 9.80 9.72
C ALA A 109 -1.32 11.05 8.83
N LYS A 110 -0.32 11.92 8.73
CA LYS A 110 -0.36 13.08 7.83
C LYS A 110 -0.58 12.67 6.36
N LEU A 111 0.04 11.57 5.93
CA LEU A 111 -0.14 11.07 4.57
C LEU A 111 -1.59 10.66 4.32
N GLN A 112 -2.22 9.96 5.27
CA GLN A 112 -3.64 9.64 5.21
C GLN A 112 -4.52 10.89 5.19
N GLU A 113 -4.27 11.86 6.08
CA GLU A 113 -5.02 13.14 6.09
C GLU A 113 -4.93 13.86 4.73
N LEU A 114 -3.75 13.86 4.09
CA LEU A 114 -3.58 14.46 2.76
C LEU A 114 -4.38 13.74 1.68
N ILE A 115 -4.54 12.42 1.78
CA ILE A 115 -5.38 11.64 0.87
C ILE A 115 -6.85 11.99 1.07
N GLU A 116 -7.32 12.06 2.32
CA GLU A 116 -8.70 12.47 2.63
C GLU A 116 -9.00 13.87 2.10
N LEU A 117 -8.11 14.84 2.37
CA LEU A 117 -8.24 16.21 1.88
C LEU A 117 -8.24 16.32 0.35
N SER A 118 -7.63 15.36 -0.34
CA SER A 118 -7.63 15.28 -1.80
C SER A 118 -8.88 14.59 -2.37
N GLY A 119 -9.88 14.28 -1.53
CA GLY A 119 -11.12 13.60 -1.92
C GLY A 119 -11.05 12.07 -1.88
N GLY A 120 -9.97 11.50 -1.32
CA GLY A 120 -9.76 10.06 -1.22
C GLY A 120 -10.42 9.38 -0.01
N SER A 121 -11.39 10.01 0.64
CA SER A 121 -11.99 9.50 1.90
C SER A 121 -12.58 8.10 1.79
N GLU A 122 -13.20 7.75 0.65
CA GLU A 122 -13.71 6.40 0.40
C GLU A 122 -12.56 5.37 0.36
N ALA A 123 -11.49 5.67 -0.39
CA ALA A 123 -10.31 4.81 -0.44
C ALA A 123 -9.66 4.62 0.93
N VAL A 124 -9.65 5.65 1.78
CA VAL A 124 -9.17 5.55 3.16
C VAL A 124 -10.04 4.60 3.98
N SER A 125 -11.36 4.78 3.94
CA SER A 125 -12.30 3.92 4.69
C SER A 125 -12.18 2.46 4.28
N GLU A 126 -12.03 2.19 2.98
CA GLU A 126 -11.84 0.83 2.46
C GLU A 126 -10.52 0.22 2.93
N ALA A 127 -9.42 0.98 2.85
CA ALA A 127 -8.11 0.51 3.27
C ALA A 127 -8.06 0.24 4.79
N GLU A 128 -8.73 1.05 5.61
CA GLU A 128 -8.85 0.81 7.04
C GLU A 128 -9.66 -0.45 7.35
N ALA A 129 -10.76 -0.68 6.63
CA ALA A 129 -11.55 -1.89 6.75
C ALA A 129 -10.74 -3.14 6.39
N GLU A 130 -10.03 -3.12 5.24
CA GLU A 130 -9.14 -4.20 4.82
C GLU A 130 -8.06 -4.49 5.88
N ALA A 131 -7.40 -3.45 6.40
CA ALA A 131 -6.38 -3.61 7.43
C ALA A 131 -6.95 -4.20 8.73
N ALA A 132 -8.15 -3.78 9.14
CA ALA A 132 -8.82 -4.33 10.32
C ALA A 132 -9.17 -5.80 10.13
N GLU A 133 -9.64 -6.21 8.95
CA GLU A 133 -9.94 -7.61 8.63
C GLU A 133 -8.67 -8.48 8.68
N ILE A 134 -7.56 -8.00 8.11
CA ILE A 134 -6.28 -8.71 8.13
C ILE A 134 -5.78 -8.88 9.57
N LEU A 135 -5.78 -7.81 10.37
CA LEU A 135 -5.38 -7.89 11.78
C LEU A 135 -6.27 -8.83 12.57
N ALA A 136 -7.57 -8.84 12.31
CA ALA A 136 -8.51 -9.75 12.96
C ALA A 136 -8.26 -11.22 12.56
N ALA A 137 -7.89 -11.50 11.31
CA ALA A 137 -7.49 -12.83 10.87
C ALA A 137 -6.20 -13.29 11.57
N VAL A 138 -5.14 -12.47 11.55
CA VAL A 138 -3.86 -12.78 12.20
C VAL A 138 -4.04 -12.99 13.71
N THR A 139 -4.84 -12.17 14.37
CA THR A 139 -5.13 -12.31 15.80
C THR A 139 -5.81 -13.64 16.11
N ARG A 140 -6.78 -14.06 15.27
CA ARG A 140 -7.43 -15.37 15.43
C ARG A 140 -6.44 -16.52 15.29
N ASP A 141 -5.54 -16.46 14.30
CA ASP A 141 -4.51 -17.48 14.07
C ASP A 141 -3.54 -17.60 15.25
N ILE A 142 -3.09 -16.47 15.80
CA ILE A 142 -2.21 -16.44 16.99
C ILE A 142 -2.91 -17.07 18.20
N LEU A 143 -4.17 -16.71 18.45
CA LEU A 143 -4.95 -17.26 19.56
C LEU A 143 -5.19 -18.77 19.40
N GLN A 144 -5.44 -19.23 18.17
CA GLN A 144 -5.61 -20.65 17.86
C GLN A 144 -4.30 -21.43 18.06
N ALA A 145 -3.18 -20.92 17.55
CA ALA A 145 -1.86 -21.52 17.72
C ALA A 145 -1.49 -21.66 19.20
N ARG A 146 -1.75 -20.63 20.02
CA ARG A 146 -1.52 -20.65 21.45
C ARG A 146 -2.36 -21.73 22.16
N ARG A 147 -3.66 -21.84 21.83
CA ARG A 147 -4.55 -22.87 22.39
C ARG A 147 -4.09 -24.30 22.05
N LEU A 148 -3.51 -24.51 20.86
CA LEU A 148 -2.98 -25.81 20.46
C LEU A 148 -1.67 -26.16 21.20
N ALA A 149 -0.81 -25.17 21.43
CA ALA A 149 0.40 -25.33 22.23
C ALA A 149 0.07 -25.67 23.70
N GLU A 150 -0.93 -25.01 24.29
CA GLU A 150 -1.36 -25.27 25.68
C GLU A 150 -2.03 -26.65 25.86
N LYS A 151 -2.62 -27.22 24.80
CA LYS A 151 -3.24 -28.56 24.81
C LYS A 151 -2.27 -29.71 24.57
N SER A 152 -1.00 -29.44 24.26
CA SER A 152 0.03 -30.44 24.00
C SER A 152 0.95 -30.58 25.23
N PRO A 153 0.62 -31.42 26.24
CA PRO A 153 1.53 -31.61 27.37
C PRO A 153 2.80 -32.31 26.89
N GLN A 154 3.94 -31.63 27.04
CA GLN A 154 5.25 -32.25 26.94
C GLN A 154 5.32 -33.43 27.92
N ARG A 155 5.25 -34.66 27.39
CA ARG A 155 5.71 -35.85 28.11
C ARG A 155 7.22 -35.74 28.24
N LEU A 156 7.69 -35.11 29.30
CA LEU A 156 9.08 -35.25 29.77
C LEU A 156 9.28 -36.72 30.17
N PRO A 157 10.18 -37.49 29.54
CA PRO A 157 10.53 -38.81 30.03
C PRO A 157 11.28 -38.62 31.35
N THR A 158 10.67 -39.04 32.44
CA THR A 158 11.32 -39.23 33.74
C THR A 158 12.44 -40.25 33.57
N ARG A 159 13.67 -39.75 33.36
CA ARG A 159 14.89 -40.55 33.36
C ARG A 159 15.08 -41.08 34.78
N ARG A 160 14.71 -42.35 35.00
CA ARG A 160 15.01 -43.07 36.24
C ARG A 160 16.51 -43.21 36.37
N ASP A 161 17.03 -42.70 37.48
CA ASP A 161 18.38 -42.97 37.95
C ASP A 161 18.63 -44.48 38.02
N SER A 162 19.74 -44.91 37.43
CA SER A 162 20.32 -46.24 37.66
C SER A 162 21.83 -46.09 37.67
N THR A 163 22.38 -45.86 38.85
CA THR A 163 23.80 -46.08 39.19
C THR A 163 23.87 -47.28 40.13
N PRO A 164 24.64 -48.33 39.81
CA PRO A 164 25.29 -49.17 40.81
C PRO A 164 26.54 -48.48 41.39
#